data_AF-A0A7X3TYE5-F1
#
_entry.id   AF-A0A7X3TYE5-F1
#
_cell.length_a   1.000
_cell.length_b   1.000
_cell.length_c   1.000
_cell.angle_alpha   90.00
_cell.angle_beta   90.00
_cell.angle_gamma   90.00
#
_symmetry.space_group_name_H-M   'P 1'
#
loop_
_entity.id
_entity.type
_entity.pdbx_description
1 polymer ?
#
loop_
_entity_poly.entity_id
_entity_poly.type
_entity_poly.pdbx_seq_one_letter_code
_entity_poly.pdbx_strand_id
1 'polypeptide(L)'
;MSARHPVEALLRPAAELNAGTVSLLCGVLVALGPEYFMMTPGVGYGSAAVLGLNGCWWIRRGMKVVRYRRNLRRRRRWSVKADEIPVRRDRLFLGRGFRWGERHTQRLHDCRKSRFRRFVEPGRLVRWAHACAEEPQARRFGKLGRLLAADVPGNPLRVPPAVGGTPWLHGVEPKEEDVHLPLKDRSGHTLVLGTTQVGKTRLLEVAATQDILRGETVAVFDPKGDADLLRAVHDACRLAGREDDFVLFHLGYPDDSSRYNGVGQFHRITEVASRISGQVSGEGQSAVFREFVWRFVNVVARAVVALGERPNFRTILKHVTNIDDLCLSYAEAYFADRPEVLELVGRIEALRDEPPKHMAGRPRRLVAFERAILDGHPGDEVLDGLRSAMRYEKSYFDKLVASLLPLLEKLTTGKTAELLSPDYPAMDDPRPVWDWRRVVNQRLVVYVGLDALSDAPVAAAVGNSMFADLVSYAGERY
;
A
#
# COMPACT_ATOMS: atom_id res chain seq x y z
N MET A 1 26.53 43.00 -21.05
CA MET A 1 25.68 42.24 -22.00
C MET A 1 25.96 40.74 -21.90
N SER A 2 25.06 39.93 -21.33
CA SER A 2 24.93 38.47 -21.57
C SER A 2 23.85 37.89 -20.62
N ALA A 3 22.58 38.14 -20.94
CA ALA A 3 21.45 37.59 -20.18
C ALA A 3 20.31 37.10 -21.10
N ARG A 4 20.62 36.72 -22.34
CA ARG A 4 19.66 36.15 -23.30
C ARG A 4 20.31 35.09 -24.19
N HIS A 5 21.01 34.13 -23.59
CA HIS A 5 21.19 32.85 -24.27
C HIS A 5 20.03 31.95 -23.85
N PRO A 6 19.22 31.43 -24.81
CA PRO A 6 18.08 30.57 -24.49
C PRO A 6 18.47 29.26 -23.79
N VAL A 7 19.77 28.91 -23.83
CA VAL A 7 20.34 27.69 -23.29
C VAL A 7 21.32 28.04 -22.17
N GLU A 8 21.00 27.68 -20.92
CA GLU A 8 21.89 27.91 -19.78
C GLU A 8 23.03 26.87 -19.78
N ALA A 9 24.28 27.31 -19.94
CA ALA A 9 25.46 26.43 -20.00
C ALA A 9 26.18 26.34 -18.64
N LEU A 10 25.71 25.45 -17.77
CA LEU A 10 26.32 25.19 -16.44
C LEU A 10 27.33 24.03 -16.41
N LEU A 11 27.34 23.15 -17.42
CA LEU A 11 28.28 22.04 -17.54
C LEU A 11 29.56 22.46 -18.28
N ARG A 12 30.36 23.32 -17.65
CA ARG A 12 31.62 23.83 -18.22
C ARG A 12 32.73 23.98 -17.18
N PRO A 13 33.99 24.22 -17.60
CA PRO A 13 35.04 24.66 -16.68
C PRO A 13 34.65 25.98 -16.00
N ALA A 14 34.99 26.12 -14.72
CA ALA A 14 34.69 27.31 -13.93
C ALA A 14 35.82 28.34 -14.09
N ALA A 15 36.00 28.85 -15.31
CA ALA A 15 37.06 29.81 -15.65
C ALA A 15 36.94 31.12 -14.85
N GLU A 16 35.76 31.44 -14.34
CA GLU A 16 35.51 32.57 -13.44
C GLU A 16 36.32 32.49 -12.15
N LEU A 17 36.64 31.29 -11.67
CA LEU A 17 37.50 31.15 -10.50
C LEU A 17 38.91 31.67 -10.80
N ASN A 18 39.45 31.38 -11.99
CA ASN A 18 40.77 31.87 -12.39
C ASN A 18 40.77 33.40 -12.50
N ALA A 19 39.77 33.97 -13.19
CA ALA A 19 39.64 35.43 -13.31
C ALA A 19 39.50 36.11 -11.95
N GLY A 20 38.72 35.52 -11.04
CA GLY A 20 38.53 36.04 -9.69
C GLY A 20 39.78 35.94 -8.83
N THR A 21 40.49 34.81 -8.85
CA THR A 21 41.76 34.64 -8.13
C THR A 21 42.83 35.60 -8.63
N VAL A 22 42.97 35.77 -9.95
CA VAL A 22 43.92 36.73 -10.53
C VAL A 22 43.56 38.16 -10.11
N SER A 23 42.29 38.54 -10.18
CA SER A 23 41.84 39.89 -9.76
C SER A 23 42.09 40.15 -8.28
N LEU A 24 41.86 39.15 -7.42
CA LEU A 24 42.20 39.24 -5.99
C LEU A 24 43.71 39.38 -5.77
N LEU A 25 44.53 38.57 -6.45
CA LEU A 25 45.99 38.64 -6.34
C LEU A 25 46.51 40.01 -6.78
N CYS A 26 46.02 40.54 -7.91
CA CYS A 26 46.35 41.90 -8.35
C CYS A 26 45.92 42.96 -7.33
N GLY A 27 44.72 42.84 -6.75
CA GLY A 27 44.27 43.74 -5.68
C GLY A 27 45.15 43.71 -4.44
N VAL A 28 45.60 42.52 -4.03
CA VAL A 28 46.55 42.34 -2.90
C VAL A 28 47.90 42.97 -3.23
N LEU A 29 48.43 42.77 -4.44
CA LEU A 29 49.70 43.37 -4.86
C LEU A 29 49.64 44.89 -4.88
N VAL A 30 48.55 45.47 -5.40
CA VAL A 30 48.34 46.93 -5.39
C VAL A 30 48.18 47.48 -3.96
N ALA A 31 47.57 46.72 -3.05
CA ALA A 31 47.46 47.12 -1.64
C ALA A 31 48.79 47.05 -0.87
N LEU A 32 49.64 46.07 -1.18
CA LEU A 32 50.93 45.87 -0.50
C LEU A 32 52.01 46.88 -0.92
N GLY A 33 51.93 47.42 -2.13
CA GLY A 33 52.85 48.45 -2.59
C GLY A 33 52.30 49.28 -3.74
N PRO A 34 51.46 50.30 -3.44
CA PRO A 34 50.95 51.24 -4.44
C PRO A 34 52.05 51.93 -5.25
N GLU A 35 53.20 52.14 -4.62
CA GLU A 35 54.37 52.80 -5.19
C GLU A 35 54.97 52.02 -6.37
N TYR A 36 54.93 50.68 -6.34
CA TYR A 36 55.40 49.84 -7.44
C TYR A 36 54.56 50.00 -8.71
N PHE A 37 53.34 50.50 -8.58
CA PHE A 37 52.42 50.74 -9.69
C PHE A 37 52.31 52.23 -10.05
N MET A 38 53.21 53.08 -9.51
CA MET A 38 53.21 54.53 -9.72
C MET A 38 51.88 55.20 -9.30
N MET A 39 51.23 54.68 -8.26
CA MET A 39 49.96 55.21 -7.74
C MET A 39 50.17 55.91 -6.40
N THR A 40 49.41 56.98 -6.15
CA THR A 40 49.32 57.57 -4.80
C THR A 40 48.62 56.58 -3.85
N PRO A 41 48.93 56.58 -2.55
CA PRO A 41 48.34 55.62 -1.60
C PRO A 41 46.80 55.57 -1.63
N GLY A 42 46.13 56.72 -1.75
CA GLY A 42 44.67 56.79 -1.86
C GLY A 42 44.12 56.13 -3.13
N VAL A 43 44.77 56.34 -4.27
CA VAL A 43 44.37 55.71 -5.56
C VAL A 43 44.70 54.22 -5.55
N GLY A 44 45.81 53.82 -4.92
CA GLY A 44 46.22 52.42 -4.76
C GLY A 44 45.21 51.63 -3.93
N TYR A 45 44.87 52.09 -2.73
CA TYR A 45 43.86 51.43 -1.90
C TYR A 45 42.47 51.42 -2.55
N GLY A 46 42.09 52.50 -3.25
CA GLY A 46 40.84 52.53 -4.02
C GLY A 46 40.79 51.49 -5.15
N SER A 47 41.89 51.37 -5.91
CA SER A 47 42.02 50.38 -7.00
C SER A 47 42.05 48.94 -6.45
N ALA A 48 42.75 48.72 -5.33
CA ALA A 48 42.77 47.44 -4.64
C ALA A 48 41.38 47.00 -4.16
N ALA A 49 40.58 47.94 -3.63
CA ALA A 49 39.20 47.66 -3.22
C ALA A 49 38.31 47.25 -4.41
N VAL A 50 38.41 47.95 -5.54
CA VAL A 50 37.65 47.64 -6.77
C VAL A 50 38.05 46.27 -7.31
N LEU A 51 39.35 45.97 -7.39
CA LEU A 51 39.86 44.66 -7.79
C LEU A 51 39.45 43.54 -6.83
N GLY A 52 39.44 43.83 -5.53
CA GLY A 52 38.95 42.94 -4.48
C GLY A 52 37.48 42.58 -4.67
N LEU A 53 36.62 43.59 -4.85
CA LEU A 53 35.19 43.40 -5.10
C LEU A 53 34.93 42.66 -6.42
N ASN A 54 35.66 42.99 -7.48
CA ASN A 54 35.57 42.30 -8.77
C ASN A 54 35.99 40.82 -8.65
N GLY A 55 37.08 40.55 -7.94
CA GLY A 55 37.58 39.20 -7.66
C GLY A 55 36.56 38.36 -6.89
N CYS A 56 36.01 38.91 -5.80
CA CYS A 56 34.94 38.28 -5.02
C CYS A 56 33.69 37.99 -5.87
N TRP A 57 33.30 38.92 -6.75
CA TRP A 57 32.17 38.76 -7.65
C TRP A 57 32.36 37.61 -8.64
N TRP A 58 33.54 37.51 -9.27
CA TRP A 58 33.89 36.40 -10.16
C TRP A 58 33.98 35.06 -9.44
N ILE A 59 34.60 35.02 -8.25
CA ILE A 59 34.66 33.81 -7.44
C ILE A 59 33.26 33.33 -7.10
N ARG A 60 32.35 34.23 -6.68
CA ARG A 60 30.95 33.87 -6.40
C ARG A 60 30.27 33.24 -7.62
N ARG A 61 30.51 33.75 -8.83
CA ARG A 61 30.02 33.16 -10.08
C ARG A 61 30.63 31.78 -10.38
N GLY A 62 31.95 31.64 -10.25
CA GLY A 62 32.63 30.36 -10.44
C GLY A 62 32.17 29.29 -9.44
N MET A 63 31.97 29.69 -8.19
CA MET A 63 31.45 28.83 -7.12
C MET A 63 30.03 28.32 -7.41
N LYS A 64 29.19 29.09 -8.13
CA LYS A 64 27.87 28.61 -8.58
C LYS A 64 28.01 27.41 -9.52
N VAL A 65 28.92 27.47 -10.48
CA VAL A 65 29.21 26.37 -11.43
C VAL A 65 29.77 25.15 -10.70
N VAL A 66 30.72 25.36 -9.78
CA VAL A 66 31.29 24.26 -8.97
C VAL A 66 30.22 23.59 -8.11
N ARG A 67 29.38 24.37 -7.43
CA ARG A 67 28.29 23.86 -6.58
C ARG A 67 27.29 23.06 -7.39
N TYR A 68 26.92 23.53 -8.58
CA TYR A 68 26.04 22.80 -9.49
C TYR A 68 26.62 21.44 -9.91
N ARG A 69 27.88 21.41 -10.37
CA ARG A 69 28.55 20.15 -10.73
C ARG A 69 28.68 19.18 -9.55
N ARG A 70 28.97 19.71 -8.36
CA ARG A 70 28.99 18.92 -7.12
C ARG A 70 27.61 18.35 -6.81
N ASN A 71 26.54 19.10 -7.05
CA ASN A 71 25.16 18.65 -6.81
C ASN A 71 24.78 17.48 -7.72
N LEU A 72 25.14 17.52 -9.01
CA LEU A 72 24.87 16.45 -9.97
C LEU A 72 25.52 15.11 -9.63
N ARG A 73 26.59 15.14 -8.82
CA ARG A 73 27.31 13.94 -8.36
C ARG A 73 26.83 13.43 -7.00
N ARG A 74 26.01 14.21 -6.29
CA ARG A 74 25.59 13.90 -4.93
C ARG A 74 24.25 13.16 -4.96
N ARG A 75 24.21 11.97 -4.34
CA ARG A 75 22.95 11.41 -3.83
C ARG A 75 22.65 12.06 -2.49
N ARG A 76 21.59 12.86 -2.41
CA ARG A 76 21.17 13.50 -1.15
C ARG A 76 20.34 12.47 -0.37
N ARG A 77 20.83 12.04 0.79
CA ARG A 77 19.97 11.40 1.79
C ARG A 77 19.12 12.49 2.41
N TRP A 78 17.81 12.35 2.30
CA TRP A 78 16.86 13.15 3.03
C TRP A 78 16.16 12.24 4.04
N SER A 79 16.10 12.69 5.28
CA SER A 79 15.43 12.00 6.38
C SER A 79 14.68 13.03 7.18
N VAL A 80 13.48 12.68 7.60
CA VAL A 80 12.62 13.49 8.47
C VAL A 80 12.11 12.56 9.56
N LYS A 81 11.98 13.05 10.79
CA LYS A 81 11.27 12.32 11.83
C LYS A 81 9.77 12.49 11.66
N ALA A 82 8.97 11.56 12.16
CA ALA A 82 7.52 11.60 12.01
C ALA A 82 6.88 12.87 12.62
N ASP A 83 7.41 13.35 13.75
CA ASP A 83 7.01 14.58 14.45
C ASP A 83 7.44 15.88 13.73
N GLU A 84 8.46 15.80 12.87
CA GLU A 84 8.98 16.92 12.08
C GLU A 84 8.29 17.05 10.70
N ILE A 85 7.39 16.13 10.34
CA ILE A 85 6.66 16.20 9.07
C ILE A 85 5.73 17.43 9.08
N PRO A 86 5.77 18.30 8.06
CA PRO A 86 4.96 19.51 8.03
C PRO A 86 3.49 19.17 7.72
N VAL A 87 2.71 18.85 8.76
CA VAL A 87 1.27 18.57 8.64
C VAL A 87 0.50 19.87 8.44
N ARG A 88 -0.30 19.94 7.37
CA ARG A 88 -1.21 21.06 7.08
C ARG A 88 -2.63 20.56 6.84
N ARG A 89 -3.63 21.38 7.13
CA ARG A 89 -5.06 21.04 6.95
C ARG A 89 -5.56 21.18 5.52
N ASP A 90 -4.80 21.82 4.62
CA ASP A 90 -5.18 22.07 3.23
C ASP A 90 -4.31 21.31 2.22
N ARG A 91 -3.18 20.76 2.66
CA ARG A 91 -2.12 20.19 1.80
C ARG A 91 -1.48 18.95 2.42
N LEU A 92 -1.13 18.00 1.56
CA LEU A 92 -0.31 16.84 1.87
C LEU A 92 1.12 17.09 1.40
N PHE A 93 2.08 17.04 2.30
CA PHE A 93 3.50 17.09 1.97
C PHE A 93 3.94 15.77 1.32
N LEU A 94 4.67 15.85 0.19
CA LEU A 94 5.16 14.68 -0.56
C LEU A 94 6.66 14.47 -0.42
N GLY A 95 7.41 15.50 -0.02
CA GLY A 95 8.87 15.46 0.02
C GLY A 95 9.51 16.76 -0.47
N ARG A 96 10.83 16.73 -0.63
CA ARG A 96 11.62 17.84 -1.20
C ARG A 96 11.73 17.68 -2.72
N GLY A 97 11.56 18.78 -3.44
CA GLY A 97 11.66 18.80 -4.89
C GLY A 97 11.64 20.21 -5.44
N PHE A 98 11.25 20.37 -6.70
CA PHE A 98 11.14 21.67 -7.36
C PHE A 98 10.18 21.56 -8.53
N ARG A 99 9.57 22.68 -8.93
CA ARG A 99 8.73 22.70 -10.13
C ARG A 99 9.56 22.37 -11.36
N TRP A 100 9.28 21.21 -11.98
CA TRP A 100 9.93 20.82 -13.22
C TRP A 100 9.53 21.77 -14.35
N GLY A 101 10.48 22.08 -15.23
CA GLY A 101 10.30 23.05 -16.30
C GLY A 101 11.36 22.87 -17.38
N GLU A 102 11.28 23.65 -18.45
CA GLU A 102 12.14 23.51 -19.63
C GLU A 102 13.63 23.50 -19.29
N ARG A 103 14.07 24.42 -18.42
CA ARG A 103 15.47 24.48 -17.96
C ARG A 103 15.96 23.17 -17.32
N HIS A 104 15.09 22.47 -16.59
CA HIS A 104 15.44 21.23 -15.90
C HIS A 104 15.55 20.08 -16.90
N THR A 105 14.64 20.03 -17.88
CA THR A 105 14.72 19.09 -19.01
C THR A 105 16.02 19.27 -19.80
N GLN A 106 16.37 20.52 -20.12
CA GLN A 106 17.61 20.84 -20.81
C GLN A 106 18.84 20.41 -20.00
N ARG A 107 18.89 20.76 -18.71
CA ARG A 107 19.97 20.36 -17.80
C ARG A 107 20.12 18.84 -17.69
N LEU A 108 19.01 18.10 -17.59
CA LEU A 108 19.02 16.64 -17.51
C LEU A 108 19.50 16.03 -18.83
N HIS A 109 19.03 16.55 -19.97
CA HIS A 109 19.46 16.13 -21.29
C HIS A 109 20.96 16.37 -21.50
N ASP A 110 21.47 17.53 -21.08
CA ASP A 110 22.92 17.81 -21.14
C ASP A 110 23.72 16.84 -20.26
N CYS A 111 23.20 16.39 -19.12
CA CYS A 111 23.89 15.38 -18.31
C CYS A 111 24.07 14.02 -19.02
N ARG A 112 23.24 13.71 -20.02
CA ARG A 112 23.32 12.47 -20.81
C ARG A 112 24.32 12.54 -21.97
N LYS A 113 24.76 13.73 -22.37
CA LYS A 113 25.69 13.91 -23.50
C LYS A 113 27.11 13.49 -23.15
N SER A 114 27.75 12.71 -24.03
CA SER A 114 29.12 12.21 -23.84
C SER A 114 30.14 13.32 -23.54
N ARG A 115 30.04 14.46 -24.25
CA ARG A 115 30.92 15.63 -24.06
C ARG A 115 30.96 16.20 -22.64
N PHE A 116 29.89 15.97 -21.85
CA PHE A 116 29.78 16.49 -20.49
C PHE A 116 30.03 15.44 -19.40
N ARG A 117 30.34 14.18 -19.76
CA ARG A 117 30.62 13.08 -18.79
C ARG A 117 31.66 13.46 -17.75
N ARG A 118 32.73 14.17 -18.15
CA ARG A 118 33.77 14.69 -17.24
C ARG A 118 33.20 15.46 -16.05
N PHE A 119 32.10 16.19 -16.22
CA PHE A 119 31.50 17.02 -15.17
C PHE A 119 30.44 16.29 -14.35
N VAL A 120 29.86 15.23 -14.89
CA VAL A 120 28.74 14.50 -14.28
C VAL A 120 29.22 13.24 -13.55
N GLU A 121 30.22 12.55 -14.09
CA GLU A 121 30.76 11.32 -13.50
C GLU A 121 31.83 11.61 -12.42
N PRO A 122 31.95 10.73 -11.42
CA PRO A 122 33.03 10.80 -10.44
C PRO A 122 34.40 10.65 -11.11
N GLY A 123 35.36 11.46 -10.66
CA GLY A 123 36.75 11.39 -11.14
C GLY A 123 37.44 10.07 -10.77
N ARG A 124 38.62 9.81 -11.35
CA ARG A 124 39.40 8.60 -11.06
C ARG A 124 39.71 8.42 -9.55
N LEU A 125 40.07 9.50 -8.86
CA LEU A 125 40.35 9.48 -7.41
C LEU A 125 39.12 9.14 -6.57
N VAL A 126 37.94 9.66 -6.95
CA VAL A 126 36.67 9.36 -6.25
C VAL A 126 36.33 7.88 -6.41
N ARG A 127 36.44 7.36 -7.64
CA ARG A 127 36.21 5.93 -7.91
C ARG A 127 37.20 5.03 -7.18
N TRP A 128 38.46 5.43 -7.12
CA TRP A 128 39.48 4.72 -6.34
C TRP A 128 39.14 4.70 -4.85
N ALA A 129 38.77 5.85 -4.27
CA ALA A 129 38.39 5.97 -2.86
C ALA A 129 37.15 5.12 -2.52
N HIS A 130 36.11 5.18 -3.36
CA HIS A 130 34.90 4.35 -3.20
C HIS A 130 35.21 2.86 -3.24
N ALA A 131 35.99 2.43 -4.24
CA ALA A 131 36.31 1.03 -4.39
C ALA A 131 37.28 0.51 -3.30
N CYS A 132 38.10 1.39 -2.69
CA CYS A 132 38.86 1.05 -1.48
C CYS A 132 38.00 1.03 -0.21
N ALA A 133 36.89 1.77 -0.16
CA ALA A 133 35.96 1.76 0.96
C ALA A 133 35.02 0.54 0.93
N GLU A 134 34.64 0.07 -0.26
CA GLU A 134 33.83 -1.14 -0.47
C GLU A 134 34.61 -2.42 -0.12
N GLU A 135 35.86 -2.55 -0.57
CA GLU A 135 36.72 -3.71 -0.28
C GLU A 135 38.04 -3.33 0.42
N PRO A 136 37.99 -2.92 1.69
CA PRO A 136 39.16 -2.40 2.40
C PRO A 136 40.16 -3.49 2.80
N GLN A 137 39.76 -4.76 2.79
CA GLN A 137 40.64 -5.91 3.10
C GLN A 137 41.37 -6.43 1.86
N ALA A 138 40.79 -6.27 0.66
CA ALA A 138 41.39 -6.76 -0.59
C ALA A 138 42.45 -5.80 -1.18
N ARG A 139 42.63 -4.61 -0.59
CA ARG A 139 43.46 -3.54 -1.17
C ARG A 139 44.52 -3.03 -0.20
N ARG A 140 45.75 -2.90 -0.70
CA ARG A 140 46.96 -2.45 0.03
C ARG A 140 46.78 -1.12 0.78
N PHE A 141 45.84 -0.27 0.36
CA PHE A 141 45.52 1.03 0.99
C PHE A 141 44.06 1.14 1.47
N GLY A 142 43.38 0.02 1.75
CA GLY A 142 41.95 0.01 2.07
C GLY A 142 41.54 0.84 3.30
N LYS A 143 42.35 0.82 4.38
CA LYS A 143 42.10 1.66 5.57
C LYS A 143 42.17 3.17 5.26
N LEU A 144 43.14 3.58 4.45
CA LEU A 144 43.30 4.97 4.01
C LEU A 144 42.14 5.38 3.08
N GLY A 145 41.76 4.51 2.15
CA GLY A 145 40.61 4.76 1.27
C GLY A 145 39.29 4.89 2.01
N ARG A 146 39.06 4.06 3.05
CA ARG A 146 37.89 4.17 3.92
C ARG A 146 37.86 5.50 4.69
N LEU A 147 38.98 5.95 5.24
CA LEU A 147 39.08 7.24 5.92
C LEU A 147 38.80 8.40 4.96
N LEU A 148 39.39 8.37 3.76
CA LEU A 148 39.18 9.36 2.72
C LEU A 148 37.73 9.38 2.20
N ALA A 149 37.05 8.23 2.19
CA ALA A 149 35.68 8.12 1.70
C ALA A 149 34.61 8.24 2.81
N ALA A 150 35.00 8.63 4.04
CA ALA A 150 34.09 8.79 5.16
C ALA A 150 32.93 9.76 4.84
N ASP A 151 31.73 9.45 5.31
CA ASP A 151 30.52 10.26 5.07
C ASP A 151 30.47 11.48 6.01
N VAL A 152 31.34 12.44 5.73
CA VAL A 152 31.44 13.71 6.46
C VAL A 152 30.95 14.86 5.58
N PRO A 153 30.18 15.82 6.12
CA PRO A 153 29.82 17.04 5.41
C PRO A 153 31.07 17.76 4.87
N GLY A 154 31.09 18.06 3.57
CA GLY A 154 32.21 18.76 2.95
C GLY A 154 33.22 17.84 2.25
N ASN A 155 33.31 16.55 2.59
CA ASN A 155 34.22 15.61 1.94
C ASN A 155 33.87 15.41 0.44
N PRO A 156 34.80 15.69 -0.50
CA PRO A 156 34.59 15.48 -1.92
C PRO A 156 34.70 14.01 -2.34
N LEU A 157 35.32 13.15 -1.54
CA LEU A 157 35.56 11.72 -1.81
C LEU A 157 34.57 10.79 -1.11
N ARG A 158 33.61 11.31 -0.35
CA ARG A 158 32.67 10.50 0.43
C ARG A 158 31.90 9.48 -0.42
N VAL A 159 31.61 8.32 0.17
CA VAL A 159 30.69 7.35 -0.44
C VAL A 159 29.26 7.91 -0.42
N PRO A 160 28.52 7.91 -1.54
CA PRO A 160 27.14 8.34 -1.56
C PRO A 160 26.26 7.34 -0.78
N PRO A 161 25.20 7.81 -0.11
CA PRO A 161 24.26 6.93 0.59
C PRO A 161 23.58 5.96 -0.39
N ALA A 162 23.24 4.77 0.09
CA ALA A 162 22.60 3.69 -0.68
C ALA A 162 21.10 3.91 -0.91
N VAL A 163 20.70 5.13 -1.32
CA VAL A 163 19.31 5.52 -1.60
C VAL A 163 18.85 5.17 -3.02
N GLY A 164 19.69 4.48 -3.80
CA GLY A 164 19.41 4.16 -5.21
C GLY A 164 19.30 5.39 -6.11
N GLY A 165 18.73 5.20 -7.30
CA GLY A 165 18.40 6.27 -8.24
C GLY A 165 19.56 6.99 -8.92
N THR A 166 19.20 7.80 -9.92
CA THR A 166 20.13 8.63 -10.68
C THR A 166 20.32 9.97 -9.97
N PRO A 167 21.56 10.36 -9.58
CA PRO A 167 21.79 11.61 -8.85
C PRO A 167 21.41 12.86 -9.65
N TRP A 168 21.26 12.74 -10.97
CA TRP A 168 20.94 13.85 -11.87
C TRP A 168 19.51 14.35 -11.69
N LEU A 169 18.54 13.48 -11.34
CA LEU A 169 17.12 13.85 -11.28
C LEU A 169 16.86 15.00 -10.29
N HIS A 170 17.41 14.87 -9.08
CA HIS A 170 17.43 15.95 -8.09
C HIS A 170 18.62 16.90 -8.30
N GLY A 171 19.72 16.40 -8.85
CA GLY A 171 20.96 17.15 -9.06
C GLY A 171 20.84 18.37 -9.98
N VAL A 172 19.90 18.35 -10.93
CA VAL A 172 19.69 19.44 -11.90
C VAL A 172 19.16 20.73 -11.28
N GLU A 173 18.62 20.70 -10.06
CA GLU A 173 18.24 21.90 -9.33
C GLU A 173 18.76 21.82 -7.89
N PRO A 174 19.81 22.60 -7.54
CA PRO A 174 20.36 22.58 -6.19
C PRO A 174 19.39 23.07 -5.11
N LYS A 175 18.42 23.91 -5.46
CA LYS A 175 17.44 24.49 -4.55
C LYS A 175 16.15 23.69 -4.58
N GLU A 176 16.02 22.76 -3.65
CA GLU A 176 14.78 22.03 -3.42
C GLU A 176 13.92 22.77 -2.38
N GLU A 177 12.62 22.70 -2.57
CA GLU A 177 11.56 23.24 -1.72
C GLU A 177 10.59 22.13 -1.32
N ASP A 178 9.71 22.41 -0.38
CA ASP A 178 8.70 21.44 0.07
C ASP A 178 7.58 21.30 -0.97
N VAL A 179 7.44 20.10 -1.52
CA VAL A 179 6.42 19.76 -2.50
C VAL A 179 5.17 19.30 -1.77
N HIS A 180 4.04 19.87 -2.15
CA HIS A 180 2.76 19.59 -1.54
C HIS A 180 1.70 19.28 -2.61
N LEU A 181 0.79 18.38 -2.30
CA LEU A 181 -0.43 18.08 -3.03
C LEU A 181 -1.61 18.74 -2.31
N PRO A 182 -2.43 19.57 -2.95
CA PRO A 182 -3.66 20.08 -2.34
C PRO A 182 -4.59 18.92 -1.95
N LEU A 183 -5.13 18.94 -0.72
CA LEU A 183 -6.00 17.86 -0.26
C LEU A 183 -7.30 17.76 -1.06
N LYS A 184 -7.78 18.88 -1.62
CA LYS A 184 -8.95 18.91 -2.51
C LYS A 184 -8.74 18.07 -3.77
N ASP A 185 -7.51 17.94 -4.25
CA ASP A 185 -7.20 17.16 -5.45
C ASP A 185 -7.15 15.65 -5.15
N ARG A 186 -7.01 15.24 -3.88
CA ARG A 186 -6.97 13.82 -3.49
C ARG A 186 -8.30 13.10 -3.67
N SER A 187 -9.43 13.82 -3.76
CA SER A 187 -10.72 13.19 -4.06
C SER A 187 -10.74 12.53 -5.44
N GLY A 188 -9.86 12.97 -6.36
CA GLY A 188 -9.66 12.33 -7.67
C GLY A 188 -8.79 11.06 -7.65
N HIS A 189 -8.45 10.56 -6.46
CA HIS A 189 -7.51 9.47 -6.22
C HIS A 189 -6.08 9.78 -6.69
N THR A 190 -5.11 8.96 -6.28
CA THR A 190 -3.70 9.16 -6.64
C THR A 190 -3.05 7.83 -6.94
N LEU A 191 -2.45 7.71 -8.13
CA LEU A 191 -1.70 6.54 -8.55
C LEU A 191 -0.19 6.80 -8.43
N VAL A 192 0.49 6.01 -7.60
CA VAL A 192 1.95 6.07 -7.43
C VAL A 192 2.57 4.87 -8.14
N LEU A 193 3.28 5.13 -9.23
CA LEU A 193 3.98 4.11 -10.01
C LEU A 193 5.48 4.07 -9.71
N GLY A 194 6.03 2.88 -9.66
CA GLY A 194 7.47 2.67 -9.48
C GLY A 194 7.83 1.20 -9.36
N THR A 195 9.10 0.85 -9.57
CA THR A 195 9.61 -0.51 -9.35
C THR A 195 9.78 -0.81 -7.85
N THR A 196 10.25 -1.99 -7.49
CA THR A 196 10.59 -2.29 -6.09
C THR A 196 11.75 -1.41 -5.61
N GLN A 197 11.78 -1.10 -4.31
CA GLN A 197 12.86 -0.34 -3.64
C GLN A 197 13.08 1.12 -4.13
N VAL A 198 12.13 1.72 -4.84
CA VAL A 198 12.22 3.13 -5.27
C VAL A 198 11.61 4.14 -4.31
N GLY A 199 11.09 3.68 -3.17
CA GLY A 199 10.52 4.55 -2.12
C GLY A 199 8.99 4.64 -2.08
N LYS A 200 8.26 3.75 -2.77
CA LYS A 200 6.78 3.73 -2.72
C LYS A 200 6.23 3.61 -1.30
N THR A 201 6.76 2.67 -0.51
CA THR A 201 6.37 2.46 0.90
C THR A 201 6.68 3.71 1.73
N ARG A 202 7.83 4.35 1.51
CA ARG A 202 8.20 5.59 2.22
C ARG A 202 7.27 6.76 1.90
N LEU A 203 6.79 6.87 0.66
CA LEU A 203 5.77 7.86 0.31
C LEU A 203 4.44 7.56 1.02
N LEU A 204 4.05 6.28 1.09
CA LEU A 204 2.85 5.85 1.82
C LEU A 204 2.96 6.16 3.33
N GLU A 205 4.11 5.87 3.95
CA GLU A 205 4.39 6.23 5.36
C GLU A 205 4.19 7.73 5.60
N VAL A 206 4.80 8.59 4.77
CA VAL A 206 4.68 10.05 4.88
C VAL A 206 3.23 10.50 4.69
N ALA A 207 2.49 9.90 3.75
CA ALA A 207 1.10 10.25 3.52
C ALA A 207 0.20 9.83 4.70
N ALA A 208 0.28 8.56 5.11
CA ALA A 208 -0.51 8.00 6.20
C ALA A 208 -0.22 8.71 7.52
N THR A 209 1.04 9.01 7.83
CA THR A 209 1.41 9.76 9.04
C THR A 209 0.71 11.11 9.11
N GLN A 210 0.67 11.86 8.00
CA GLN A 210 -0.01 13.16 7.96
C GLN A 210 -1.53 13.03 8.11
N ASP A 211 -2.13 12.01 7.48
CA ASP A 211 -3.57 11.75 7.57
C ASP A 211 -3.97 11.40 9.02
N ILE A 212 -3.18 10.55 9.69
CA ILE A 212 -3.38 10.15 11.10
C ILE A 212 -3.25 11.37 12.03
N LEU A 213 -2.18 12.17 11.86
CA LEU A 213 -1.94 13.39 12.65
C LEU A 213 -3.00 14.48 12.42
N ARG A 214 -3.71 14.45 11.28
CA ARG A 214 -4.88 15.32 11.04
C ARG A 214 -6.16 14.83 11.71
N GLY A 215 -6.16 13.63 12.29
CA GLY A 215 -7.35 13.02 12.89
C GLY A 215 -8.30 12.44 11.85
N GLU A 216 -7.79 12.04 10.68
CA GLU A 216 -8.58 11.39 9.63
C GLU A 216 -8.72 9.87 9.88
N THR A 217 -9.72 9.26 9.25
CA THR A 217 -9.82 7.79 9.13
C THR A 217 -8.79 7.31 8.12
N VAL A 218 -7.95 6.35 8.48
CA VAL A 218 -6.88 5.86 7.61
C VAL A 218 -6.91 4.34 7.57
N ALA A 219 -6.99 3.76 6.37
CA ALA A 219 -6.87 2.33 6.15
C ALA A 219 -5.64 2.04 5.27
N VAL A 220 -4.67 1.30 5.80
CA VAL A 220 -3.44 0.91 5.10
C VAL A 220 -3.51 -0.58 4.77
N PHE A 221 -3.55 -0.91 3.47
CA PHE A 221 -3.48 -2.29 2.99
C PHE A 221 -2.06 -2.60 2.53
N ASP A 222 -1.40 -3.49 3.26
CA ASP A 222 -0.07 -3.97 2.93
C ASP A 222 -0.10 -5.46 2.56
N PRO A 223 0.00 -5.79 1.26
CA PRO A 223 0.04 -7.17 0.83
C PRO A 223 1.31 -7.91 1.30
N LYS A 224 2.39 -7.21 1.64
CA LYS A 224 3.67 -7.83 2.02
C LYS A 224 3.84 -8.01 3.53
N GLY A 225 3.17 -7.21 4.35
CA GLY A 225 3.38 -7.19 5.81
C GLY A 225 4.72 -6.55 6.20
N ASP A 226 5.03 -5.39 5.66
CA ASP A 226 6.23 -4.60 5.98
C ASP A 226 6.18 -4.06 7.41
N ALA A 227 7.07 -4.57 8.26
CA ALA A 227 7.14 -4.19 9.66
C ALA A 227 7.49 -2.70 9.88
N ASP A 228 8.24 -2.07 8.97
CA ASP A 228 8.56 -0.64 9.09
C ASP A 228 7.31 0.20 8.82
N LEU A 229 6.48 -0.19 7.85
CA LEU A 229 5.22 0.50 7.57
C LEU A 229 4.25 0.37 8.75
N LEU A 230 4.10 -0.84 9.30
CA LEU A 230 3.29 -1.06 10.51
C LEU A 230 3.75 -0.16 11.67
N ARG A 231 5.07 -0.14 11.95
CA ARG A 231 5.65 0.71 13.00
C ARG A 231 5.38 2.19 12.74
N ALA A 232 5.55 2.66 11.50
CA ALA A 232 5.30 4.05 11.16
C ALA A 232 3.84 4.46 11.39
N VAL A 233 2.88 3.60 11.03
CA VAL A 233 1.45 3.84 11.27
C VAL A 233 1.14 3.85 12.77
N HIS A 234 1.66 2.88 13.53
CA HIS A 234 1.46 2.81 14.98
C HIS A 234 2.10 4.01 15.71
N ASP A 235 3.34 4.37 15.36
CA ASP A 235 4.02 5.54 15.91
C ASP A 235 3.28 6.84 15.58
N ALA A 236 2.69 6.96 14.39
CA ALA A 236 1.85 8.10 14.03
C ALA A 236 0.57 8.18 14.89
N CYS A 237 -0.05 7.03 15.23
CA CYS A 237 -1.20 6.99 16.13
C CYS A 237 -0.81 7.44 17.53
N ARG A 238 0.33 6.98 18.05
CA ARG A 238 0.90 7.45 19.32
C ARG A 238 1.17 8.95 19.31
N LEU A 239 1.81 9.47 18.26
CA LEU A 239 2.08 10.91 18.14
C LEU A 239 0.79 11.74 18.07
N ALA A 240 -0.29 11.18 17.51
CA ALA A 240 -1.60 11.82 17.48
C ALA A 240 -2.39 11.70 18.80
N GLY A 241 -1.92 10.89 19.76
CA GLY A 241 -2.68 10.55 20.97
C GLY A 241 -3.89 9.66 20.69
N ARG A 242 -3.80 8.80 19.68
CA ARG A 242 -4.89 7.97 19.13
C ARG A 242 -4.53 6.48 19.12
N GLU A 243 -3.79 6.02 20.12
CA GLU A 243 -3.39 4.60 20.21
C GLU A 243 -4.60 3.68 20.36
N ASP A 244 -5.60 4.11 21.14
CA ASP A 244 -6.85 3.36 21.34
C ASP A 244 -7.72 3.27 20.07
N ASP A 245 -7.48 4.15 19.08
CA ASP A 245 -8.17 4.14 17.79
C ASP A 245 -7.50 3.19 16.76
N PHE A 246 -6.35 2.61 17.10
CA PHE A 246 -5.57 1.78 16.19
C PHE A 246 -6.09 0.34 16.14
N VAL A 247 -6.40 -0.13 14.93
CA VAL A 247 -6.88 -1.48 14.64
C VAL A 247 -5.83 -2.21 13.80
N LEU A 248 -5.27 -3.27 14.37
CA LEU A 248 -4.37 -4.17 13.65
C LEU A 248 -5.15 -5.36 13.11
N PHE A 249 -5.09 -5.61 11.80
CA PHE A 249 -5.46 -6.87 11.19
C PHE A 249 -4.26 -7.45 10.45
N HIS A 250 -3.79 -8.65 10.80
CA HIS A 250 -2.62 -9.26 10.17
C HIS A 250 -2.75 -10.79 10.06
N LEU A 251 -2.74 -11.31 8.84
CA LEU A 251 -2.90 -12.74 8.58
C LEU A 251 -1.72 -13.58 9.11
N GLY A 252 -0.51 -13.05 9.05
CA GLY A 252 0.69 -13.69 9.60
C GLY A 252 0.83 -13.63 11.13
N TYR A 253 0.03 -12.83 11.84
CA TYR A 253 0.08 -12.68 13.30
C TYR A 253 -1.33 -12.77 13.91
N PRO A 254 -1.99 -13.92 13.81
CA PRO A 254 -3.40 -14.03 14.17
C PRO A 254 -3.70 -13.85 15.65
N ASP A 255 -2.76 -14.15 16.54
CA ASP A 255 -2.95 -14.00 17.99
C ASP A 255 -3.03 -12.53 18.43
N ASP A 256 -2.30 -11.65 17.74
CA ASP A 256 -2.24 -10.21 18.03
C ASP A 256 -3.17 -9.38 17.12
N SER A 257 -3.88 -10.05 16.21
CA SER A 257 -4.73 -9.40 15.20
C SER A 257 -6.18 -9.29 15.66
N SER A 258 -6.80 -8.16 15.35
CA SER A 258 -8.25 -7.98 15.44
C SER A 258 -8.97 -8.89 14.44
N ARG A 259 -10.23 -9.19 14.71
CA ARG A 259 -11.07 -10.10 13.91
C ARG A 259 -11.95 -9.31 12.95
N TYR A 260 -12.19 -9.87 11.77
CA TYR A 260 -12.97 -9.21 10.71
C TYR A 260 -13.73 -10.22 9.86
N ASN A 261 -15.06 -10.06 9.77
CA ASN A 261 -15.91 -10.87 8.90
C ASN A 261 -16.31 -10.08 7.64
N GLY A 262 -15.62 -10.34 6.54
CA GLY A 262 -15.85 -9.66 5.26
C GLY A 262 -17.14 -10.04 4.52
N VAL A 263 -17.92 -11.00 5.02
CA VAL A 263 -19.19 -11.43 4.41
C VAL A 263 -20.39 -11.30 5.36
N GLY A 264 -20.16 -10.96 6.63
CA GLY A 264 -21.20 -10.89 7.64
C GLY A 264 -22.02 -9.60 7.60
N GLN A 265 -21.44 -8.51 7.10
CA GLN A 265 -22.12 -7.22 6.94
C GLN A 265 -22.46 -7.00 5.47
N PHE A 266 -23.74 -6.81 5.16
CA PHE A 266 -24.21 -6.57 3.79
C PHE A 266 -25.48 -5.71 3.82
N HIS A 267 -25.73 -4.97 2.73
CA HIS A 267 -27.00 -4.27 2.52
C HIS A 267 -27.99 -5.21 1.80
N ARG A 268 -27.50 -5.95 0.79
CA ARG A 268 -28.28 -6.98 0.09
C ARG A 268 -27.64 -8.34 0.31
N ILE A 269 -28.45 -9.35 0.61
CA ILE A 269 -27.98 -10.74 0.84
C ILE A 269 -27.15 -11.26 -0.35
N THR A 270 -27.48 -10.81 -1.56
CA THR A 270 -26.73 -11.11 -2.80
C THR A 270 -25.25 -10.76 -2.73
N GLU A 271 -24.85 -9.81 -1.89
CA GLU A 271 -23.45 -9.43 -1.71
C GLU A 271 -22.63 -10.55 -1.06
N VAL A 272 -23.22 -11.33 -0.15
CA VAL A 272 -22.55 -12.49 0.47
C VAL A 272 -22.09 -13.45 -0.63
N ALA A 273 -23.00 -13.75 -1.57
CA ALA A 273 -22.70 -14.60 -2.71
C ALA A 273 -21.65 -13.99 -3.63
N SER A 274 -21.77 -12.70 -3.98
CA SER A 274 -20.81 -12.00 -4.85
C SER A 274 -19.39 -11.94 -4.27
N ARG A 275 -19.26 -11.74 -2.96
CA ARG A 275 -17.95 -11.66 -2.27
C ARG A 275 -17.22 -13.01 -2.24
N ILE A 276 -17.98 -14.10 -2.16
CA ILE A 276 -17.43 -15.47 -2.15
C ILE A 276 -17.18 -15.96 -3.58
N SER A 277 -18.16 -15.86 -4.48
CA SER A 277 -18.04 -16.37 -5.84
C SER A 277 -17.09 -15.54 -6.72
N GLY A 278 -16.89 -14.26 -6.40
CA GLY A 278 -15.94 -13.39 -7.09
C GLY A 278 -14.49 -13.89 -7.02
N GLN A 279 -14.18 -14.78 -6.06
CA GLN A 279 -12.86 -15.39 -5.91
C GLN A 279 -12.64 -16.59 -6.86
N VAL A 280 -13.71 -17.11 -7.48
CA VAL A 280 -13.64 -18.20 -8.46
C VAL A 280 -13.24 -17.63 -9.83
N SER A 281 -12.33 -18.28 -10.54
CA SER A 281 -11.87 -17.88 -11.88
C SER A 281 -13.05 -17.71 -12.86
N GLY A 282 -12.98 -16.70 -13.73
CA GLY A 282 -14.14 -16.22 -14.51
C GLY A 282 -14.00 -16.20 -16.01
N GLU A 283 -12.95 -16.80 -16.57
CA GLU A 283 -12.71 -16.74 -18.01
C GLU A 283 -13.34 -17.94 -18.74
N GLY A 284 -14.03 -17.67 -19.85
CA GLY A 284 -14.64 -18.68 -20.73
C GLY A 284 -15.76 -19.49 -20.07
N GLN A 285 -15.69 -20.82 -20.17
CA GLN A 285 -16.67 -21.73 -19.53
C GLN A 285 -16.74 -21.56 -17.99
N SER A 286 -15.75 -20.90 -17.39
CA SER A 286 -15.72 -20.61 -15.96
C SER A 286 -16.73 -19.52 -15.55
N ALA A 287 -17.22 -18.68 -16.46
CA ALA A 287 -18.22 -17.66 -16.15
C ALA A 287 -19.59 -18.26 -15.80
N VAL A 288 -20.06 -19.24 -16.57
CA VAL A 288 -21.30 -19.98 -16.27
C VAL A 288 -21.17 -20.73 -14.95
N PHE A 289 -20.00 -21.27 -14.67
CA PHE A 289 -19.71 -21.92 -13.40
C PHE A 289 -19.71 -20.92 -12.23
N ARG A 290 -19.12 -19.74 -12.39
CA ARG A 290 -19.18 -18.68 -11.37
C ARG A 290 -20.61 -18.27 -11.05
N GLU A 291 -21.46 -18.12 -12.06
CA GLU A 291 -22.90 -17.83 -11.87
C GLU A 291 -23.61 -18.95 -11.11
N PHE A 292 -23.26 -20.20 -11.40
CA PHE A 292 -23.75 -21.35 -10.62
C PHE A 292 -23.32 -21.28 -9.16
N VAL A 293 -22.02 -21.05 -8.89
CA VAL A 293 -21.49 -20.89 -7.52
C VAL A 293 -22.20 -19.75 -6.81
N TRP A 294 -22.37 -18.62 -7.49
CA TRP A 294 -23.08 -17.47 -6.95
C TRP A 294 -24.52 -17.83 -6.55
N ARG A 295 -25.28 -18.50 -7.44
CA ARG A 295 -26.66 -18.92 -7.14
C ARG A 295 -26.72 -19.86 -5.94
N PHE A 296 -25.82 -20.84 -5.88
CA PHE A 296 -25.75 -21.79 -4.78
C PHE A 296 -25.45 -21.10 -3.45
N VAL A 297 -24.40 -20.27 -3.40
CA VAL A 297 -24.04 -19.52 -2.19
C VAL A 297 -25.14 -18.54 -1.79
N ASN A 298 -25.84 -17.94 -2.75
CA ASN A 298 -26.96 -17.02 -2.47
C ASN A 298 -28.13 -17.75 -1.77
N VAL A 299 -28.48 -18.96 -2.23
CA VAL A 299 -29.50 -19.80 -1.57
C VAL A 299 -29.07 -20.13 -0.14
N VAL A 300 -27.83 -20.58 0.04
CA VAL A 300 -27.26 -20.89 1.37
C VAL A 300 -27.30 -19.65 2.27
N ALA A 301 -26.85 -18.49 1.79
CA ALA A 301 -26.82 -17.25 2.54
C ALA A 301 -28.23 -16.78 2.96
N ARG A 302 -29.22 -16.88 2.06
CA ARG A 302 -30.63 -16.55 2.39
C ARG A 302 -31.15 -17.44 3.52
N ALA A 303 -30.90 -18.74 3.45
CA ALA A 303 -31.34 -19.70 4.47
C ALA A 303 -30.65 -19.47 5.82
N VAL A 304 -29.33 -19.27 5.83
CA VAL A 304 -28.56 -18.94 7.04
C VAL A 304 -29.09 -17.68 7.72
N VAL A 305 -29.33 -16.61 6.96
CA VAL A 305 -29.86 -15.35 7.49
C VAL A 305 -31.29 -15.52 8.01
N ALA A 306 -32.13 -16.29 7.30
CA ALA A 306 -33.50 -16.55 7.72
C ALA A 306 -33.58 -17.43 8.98
N LEU A 307 -32.56 -18.25 9.26
CA LEU A 307 -32.38 -18.95 10.54
C LEU A 307 -31.86 -18.06 11.68
N GLY A 308 -31.64 -16.76 11.42
CA GLY A 308 -31.12 -15.80 12.40
C GLY A 308 -29.60 -15.87 12.59
N GLU A 309 -28.89 -16.65 11.76
CA GLU A 309 -27.43 -16.76 11.81
C GLU A 309 -26.77 -15.68 10.93
N ARG A 310 -25.57 -15.25 11.34
CA ARG A 310 -24.74 -14.34 10.53
C ARG A 310 -23.83 -15.14 9.60
N PRO A 311 -23.89 -14.93 8.27
CA PRO A 311 -22.99 -15.57 7.34
C PRO A 311 -21.51 -15.27 7.64
N ASN A 312 -20.68 -16.29 7.58
CA ASN A 312 -19.22 -16.22 7.62
C ASN A 312 -18.65 -17.37 6.79
N PHE A 313 -17.34 -17.38 6.52
CA PHE A 313 -16.73 -18.40 5.68
C PHE A 313 -16.91 -19.83 6.23
N ARG A 314 -16.89 -20.00 7.56
CA ARG A 314 -17.08 -21.31 8.23
C ARG A 314 -18.53 -21.82 8.08
N THR A 315 -19.52 -20.96 8.30
CA THR A 315 -20.94 -21.28 8.14
C THR A 315 -21.25 -21.63 6.69
N ILE A 316 -20.71 -20.86 5.73
CA ILE A 316 -20.87 -21.18 4.31
C ILE A 316 -20.20 -22.52 3.97
N LEU A 317 -18.96 -22.77 4.41
CA LEU A 317 -18.31 -24.06 4.18
C LEU A 317 -19.12 -25.24 4.74
N LYS A 318 -19.60 -25.14 5.99
CA LYS A 318 -20.43 -26.15 6.65
C LYS A 318 -21.63 -26.54 5.78
N HIS A 319 -22.34 -25.54 5.26
CA HIS A 319 -23.57 -25.76 4.50
C HIS A 319 -23.35 -26.07 3.01
N VAL A 320 -22.21 -25.68 2.43
CA VAL A 320 -21.84 -26.11 1.08
C VAL A 320 -21.50 -27.61 1.07
N THR A 321 -20.81 -28.09 2.11
CA THR A 321 -20.46 -29.51 2.26
C THR A 321 -21.66 -30.36 2.67
N ASN A 322 -22.54 -29.82 3.53
CA ASN A 322 -23.76 -30.50 3.96
C ASN A 322 -24.99 -29.59 3.80
N ILE A 323 -25.52 -29.54 2.57
CA ILE A 323 -26.73 -28.79 2.22
C ILE A 323 -27.99 -29.43 2.81
N ASP A 324 -27.97 -30.75 3.02
CA ASP A 324 -29.11 -31.52 3.52
C ASP A 324 -29.45 -31.08 4.96
N ASP A 325 -28.44 -30.87 5.81
CA ASP A 325 -28.62 -30.36 7.19
C ASP A 325 -29.22 -28.95 7.20
N LEU A 326 -28.80 -28.08 6.27
CA LEU A 326 -29.35 -26.73 6.15
C LEU A 326 -30.81 -26.78 5.72
N CYS A 327 -31.13 -27.62 4.73
CA CYS A 327 -32.49 -27.77 4.24
C CYS A 327 -33.41 -28.34 5.32
N LEU A 328 -32.93 -29.31 6.09
CA LEU A 328 -33.68 -29.87 7.21
C LEU A 328 -33.92 -28.82 8.29
N SER A 329 -32.87 -28.13 8.76
CA SER A 329 -32.98 -27.08 9.78
C SER A 329 -33.91 -25.95 9.35
N TYR A 330 -33.83 -25.56 8.08
CA TYR A 330 -34.70 -24.54 7.50
C TYR A 330 -36.16 -25.00 7.40
N ALA A 331 -36.40 -26.24 6.94
CA ALA A 331 -37.75 -26.79 6.87
C ALA A 331 -38.39 -26.91 8.26
N GLU A 332 -37.63 -27.37 9.26
CA GLU A 332 -38.09 -27.44 10.65
C GLU A 332 -38.46 -26.06 11.20
N ALA A 333 -37.62 -25.05 10.95
CA ALA A 333 -37.91 -23.68 11.37
C ALA A 333 -39.11 -23.08 10.63
N TYR A 334 -39.23 -23.32 9.32
CA TYR A 334 -40.32 -22.79 8.49
C TYR A 334 -41.68 -23.39 8.85
N PHE A 335 -41.73 -24.69 9.14
CA PHE A 335 -42.94 -25.40 9.53
C PHE A 335 -43.18 -25.43 11.04
N ALA A 336 -42.37 -24.73 11.85
CA ALA A 336 -42.49 -24.71 13.31
C ALA A 336 -43.90 -24.29 13.78
N ASP A 337 -44.51 -23.34 13.08
CA ASP A 337 -45.85 -22.83 13.39
C ASP A 337 -46.99 -23.67 12.77
N ARG A 338 -46.67 -24.78 12.09
CA ARG A 338 -47.63 -25.68 11.42
C ARG A 338 -47.53 -27.11 11.97
N PRO A 339 -48.06 -27.36 13.18
CA PRO A 339 -47.97 -28.67 13.83
C PRO A 339 -48.57 -29.79 12.98
N GLU A 340 -49.61 -29.50 12.19
CA GLU A 340 -50.23 -30.49 11.29
C GLU A 340 -49.24 -31.02 10.24
N VAL A 341 -48.33 -30.17 9.74
CA VAL A 341 -47.30 -30.56 8.78
C VAL A 341 -46.21 -31.37 9.48
N LEU A 342 -45.80 -30.96 10.68
CA LEU A 342 -44.79 -31.68 11.46
C LEU A 342 -45.27 -33.09 11.86
N GLU A 343 -46.55 -33.25 12.22
CA GLU A 343 -47.16 -34.55 12.48
C GLU A 343 -47.25 -35.42 11.22
N LEU A 344 -47.60 -34.83 10.08
CA LEU A 344 -47.58 -35.53 8.79
C LEU A 344 -46.16 -36.01 8.45
N VAL A 345 -45.15 -35.15 8.60
CA VAL A 345 -43.74 -35.47 8.40
C VAL A 345 -43.31 -36.61 9.33
N GLY A 346 -43.67 -36.57 10.61
CA GLY A 346 -43.40 -37.65 11.56
C GLY A 346 -44.05 -38.98 11.16
N ARG A 347 -45.29 -38.95 10.65
CA ARG A 347 -45.98 -40.15 10.12
C ARG A 347 -45.29 -40.70 8.89
N ILE A 348 -44.94 -39.85 7.92
CA ILE A 348 -44.24 -40.25 6.70
C ILE A 348 -42.86 -40.83 7.03
N GLU A 349 -42.13 -40.22 7.95
CA GLU A 349 -40.83 -40.71 8.42
C GLU A 349 -40.95 -42.11 9.07
N ALA A 350 -42.04 -42.36 9.81
CA ALA A 350 -42.31 -43.64 10.46
C ALA A 350 -42.68 -44.77 9.49
N LEU A 351 -43.30 -44.47 8.35
CA LEU A 351 -43.69 -45.45 7.33
C LEU A 351 -42.49 -46.18 6.70
N ARG A 352 -41.29 -45.59 6.77
CA ARG A 352 -40.02 -46.16 6.23
C ARG A 352 -40.11 -46.56 4.76
N ASP A 353 -40.92 -45.86 3.98
CA ASP A 353 -41.02 -46.08 2.55
C ASP A 353 -39.69 -45.82 1.83
N GLU A 354 -39.53 -46.44 0.68
CA GLU A 354 -38.36 -46.25 -0.16
C GLU A 354 -38.30 -44.80 -0.68
N PRO A 355 -37.17 -44.09 -0.50
CA PRO A 355 -37.05 -42.71 -0.94
C PRO A 355 -37.06 -42.64 -2.48
N PRO A 356 -37.58 -41.54 -3.07
CA PRO A 356 -37.42 -41.30 -4.50
C PRO A 356 -35.94 -41.38 -4.92
N LYS A 357 -35.65 -41.83 -6.15
CA LYS A 357 -34.25 -42.02 -6.64
C LYS A 357 -33.34 -40.81 -6.42
N HIS A 358 -33.87 -39.59 -6.54
CA HIS A 358 -33.11 -38.34 -6.36
C HIS A 358 -32.89 -37.94 -4.89
N MET A 359 -33.54 -38.63 -3.95
CA MET A 359 -33.39 -38.48 -2.49
C MET A 359 -32.78 -39.72 -1.82
N ALA A 360 -32.30 -40.68 -2.61
CA ALA A 360 -31.69 -41.90 -2.09
C ALA A 360 -30.42 -41.55 -1.29
N GLY A 361 -30.30 -42.08 -0.07
CA GLY A 361 -29.16 -41.82 0.83
C GLY A 361 -29.28 -40.57 1.72
N ARG A 362 -30.37 -39.79 1.60
CA ARG A 362 -30.61 -38.60 2.42
C ARG A 362 -31.28 -38.92 3.77
N PRO A 363 -31.20 -38.00 4.76
CA PRO A 363 -31.92 -38.15 6.03
C PRO A 363 -33.43 -38.38 5.82
N ARG A 364 -34.01 -39.36 6.52
CA ARG A 364 -35.42 -39.74 6.33
C ARG A 364 -36.39 -38.59 6.62
N ARG A 365 -36.11 -37.81 7.66
CA ARG A 365 -36.90 -36.62 7.99
C ARG A 365 -36.96 -35.62 6.85
N LEU A 366 -35.85 -35.42 6.13
CA LEU A 366 -35.80 -34.55 4.96
C LEU A 366 -36.61 -35.12 3.78
N VAL A 367 -36.60 -36.44 3.58
CA VAL A 367 -37.47 -37.11 2.59
C VAL A 367 -38.95 -36.94 2.95
N ALA A 368 -39.28 -37.00 4.23
CA ALA A 368 -40.63 -36.79 4.72
C ALA A 368 -41.11 -35.35 4.51
N PHE A 369 -40.25 -34.35 4.78
CA PHE A 369 -40.53 -32.96 4.40
C PHE A 369 -40.75 -32.80 2.89
N GLU A 370 -39.91 -33.41 2.06
CA GLU A 370 -40.06 -33.33 0.60
C GLU A 370 -41.40 -33.91 0.12
N ARG A 371 -41.85 -35.02 0.71
CA ARG A 371 -43.17 -35.61 0.40
C ARG A 371 -44.32 -34.74 0.88
N ALA A 372 -44.25 -34.22 2.11
CA ALA A 372 -45.27 -33.31 2.64
C ALA A 372 -45.42 -32.05 1.75
N ILE A 373 -44.31 -31.54 1.21
CA ILE A 373 -44.33 -30.41 0.28
C ILE A 373 -45.01 -30.77 -1.04
N LEU A 374 -44.75 -31.96 -1.57
CA LEU A 374 -45.42 -32.47 -2.78
C LEU A 374 -46.90 -32.77 -2.57
N ASP A 375 -47.29 -33.14 -1.34
CA ASP A 375 -48.67 -33.44 -0.93
C ASP A 375 -49.51 -32.18 -0.63
N GLY A 376 -49.04 -30.99 -1.04
CA GLY A 376 -49.83 -29.75 -1.01
C GLY A 376 -49.48 -28.77 0.13
N HIS A 377 -48.34 -28.95 0.80
CA HIS A 377 -47.81 -28.00 1.79
C HIS A 377 -46.60 -27.23 1.25
N PRO A 378 -46.77 -26.27 0.32
CA PRO A 378 -45.66 -25.60 -0.34
C PRO A 378 -44.78 -24.80 0.62
N GLY A 379 -43.49 -24.78 0.30
CA GLY A 379 -42.48 -23.93 0.92
C GLY A 379 -42.54 -22.48 0.46
N ASP A 380 -41.60 -21.68 0.94
CA ASP A 380 -41.29 -20.37 0.40
C ASP A 380 -40.18 -20.44 -0.67
N GLU A 381 -39.80 -19.29 -1.24
CA GLU A 381 -38.73 -19.23 -2.25
C GLU A 381 -37.37 -19.75 -1.74
N VAL A 382 -37.08 -19.62 -0.44
CA VAL A 382 -35.81 -20.06 0.14
C VAL A 382 -35.78 -21.58 0.22
N LEU A 383 -36.86 -22.20 0.72
CA LEU A 383 -37.00 -23.65 0.77
C LEU A 383 -36.97 -24.25 -0.63
N ASP A 384 -37.66 -23.65 -1.61
CA ASP A 384 -37.60 -24.11 -3.00
C ASP A 384 -36.21 -23.96 -3.62
N GLY A 385 -35.49 -22.90 -3.27
CA GLY A 385 -34.08 -22.72 -3.63
C GLY A 385 -33.19 -23.84 -3.08
N LEU A 386 -33.34 -24.19 -1.80
CA LEU A 386 -32.60 -25.28 -1.14
C LEU A 386 -32.93 -26.64 -1.76
N ARG A 387 -34.21 -26.89 -2.04
CA ARG A 387 -34.67 -28.09 -2.75
C ARG A 387 -34.09 -28.20 -4.16
N SER A 388 -34.01 -27.09 -4.89
CA SER A 388 -33.36 -27.05 -6.19
C SER A 388 -31.86 -27.35 -6.08
N ALA A 389 -31.17 -26.74 -5.10
CA ALA A 389 -29.75 -26.96 -4.87
C ALA A 389 -29.41 -28.41 -4.54
N MET A 390 -30.27 -29.08 -3.77
CA MET A 390 -30.19 -30.52 -3.48
C MET A 390 -30.38 -31.42 -4.70
N ARG A 391 -31.02 -30.94 -5.78
CA ARG A 391 -31.27 -31.72 -6.99
C ARG A 391 -30.22 -31.49 -8.08
N TYR A 392 -29.20 -30.68 -7.81
CA TYR A 392 -28.13 -30.43 -8.77
C TYR A 392 -27.38 -31.73 -9.11
N GLU A 393 -27.02 -31.85 -10.40
CA GLU A 393 -26.29 -33.02 -10.88
C GLU A 393 -24.91 -33.10 -10.21
N LYS A 394 -24.46 -34.34 -10.00
CA LYS A 394 -23.14 -34.64 -9.40
C LYS A 394 -21.99 -33.86 -10.08
N SER A 395 -22.07 -33.65 -11.39
CA SER A 395 -21.09 -32.90 -12.19
C SER A 395 -20.88 -31.46 -11.73
N TYR A 396 -21.92 -30.80 -11.19
CA TYR A 396 -21.81 -29.44 -10.66
C TYR A 396 -21.21 -29.42 -9.26
N PHE A 397 -21.56 -30.42 -8.44
CA PHE A 397 -20.95 -30.60 -7.13
C PHE A 397 -19.45 -30.89 -7.23
N ASP A 398 -19.04 -31.76 -8.17
CA ASP A 398 -17.63 -32.05 -8.44
C ASP A 398 -16.84 -30.77 -8.79
N LYS A 399 -17.45 -29.81 -9.50
CA LYS A 399 -16.83 -28.51 -9.81
C LYS A 399 -16.76 -27.58 -8.59
N LEU A 400 -17.77 -27.57 -7.71
CA LEU A 400 -17.72 -26.86 -6.43
C LEU A 400 -16.58 -27.39 -5.55
N VAL A 401 -16.46 -28.72 -5.46
CA VAL A 401 -15.38 -29.41 -4.74
C VAL A 401 -14.01 -29.11 -5.34
N ALA A 402 -13.91 -28.96 -6.66
CA ALA A 402 -12.64 -28.67 -7.32
C ALA A 402 -12.16 -27.21 -7.18
N SER A 403 -13.03 -26.26 -6.81
CA SER A 403 -12.71 -24.82 -6.89
C SER A 403 -13.08 -24.01 -5.65
N LEU A 404 -14.34 -24.04 -5.21
CA LEU A 404 -14.82 -23.26 -4.08
C LEU A 404 -14.40 -23.89 -2.75
N LEU A 405 -14.58 -25.21 -2.60
CA LEU A 405 -14.26 -25.89 -1.34
C LEU A 405 -12.79 -25.73 -0.93
N PRO A 406 -11.79 -25.93 -1.79
CA PRO A 406 -10.38 -25.78 -1.40
C PRO A 406 -10.05 -24.37 -0.94
N LEU A 407 -10.75 -23.36 -1.48
CA LEU A 407 -10.59 -21.97 -1.07
C LEU A 407 -11.23 -21.71 0.29
N LEU A 408 -12.48 -22.15 0.49
CA LEU A 408 -13.17 -22.02 1.77
C LEU A 408 -12.45 -22.80 2.87
N GLU A 409 -11.94 -23.99 2.59
CA GLU A 409 -11.12 -24.79 3.51
C GLU A 409 -9.87 -24.01 3.93
N LYS A 410 -9.14 -23.40 3.00
CA LYS A 410 -7.98 -22.53 3.33
C LYS A 410 -8.37 -21.35 4.22
N LEU A 411 -9.49 -20.69 3.94
CA LEU A 411 -9.98 -19.55 4.73
C LEU A 411 -10.53 -19.94 6.11
N THR A 412 -10.85 -21.21 6.31
CA THR A 412 -11.48 -21.74 7.53
C THR A 412 -10.58 -22.70 8.31
N THR A 413 -9.31 -22.82 7.92
CA THR A 413 -8.34 -23.68 8.61
C THR A 413 -7.54 -22.88 9.65
N GLY A 414 -7.32 -23.51 10.81
CA GLY A 414 -6.44 -23.01 11.86
C GLY A 414 -6.84 -21.62 12.39
N LYS A 415 -5.84 -20.83 12.77
CA LYS A 415 -6.04 -19.50 13.37
C LYS A 415 -6.62 -18.46 12.41
N THR A 416 -6.43 -18.62 11.10
CA THR A 416 -7.04 -17.75 10.07
C THR A 416 -8.57 -17.80 10.14
N ALA A 417 -9.13 -18.97 10.46
CA ALA A 417 -10.57 -19.14 10.61
C ALA A 417 -11.15 -18.28 11.73
N GLU A 418 -10.44 -18.20 12.86
CA GLU A 418 -10.85 -17.42 14.02
C GLU A 418 -10.82 -15.91 13.72
N LEU A 419 -9.87 -15.47 12.89
CA LEU A 419 -9.81 -14.09 12.43
C LEU A 419 -10.97 -13.72 11.49
N LEU A 420 -11.28 -14.59 10.53
CA LEU A 420 -12.22 -14.30 9.44
C LEU A 420 -13.67 -14.67 9.76
N SER A 421 -13.87 -15.61 10.70
CA SER A 421 -15.18 -16.11 11.13
C SER A 421 -15.27 -16.02 12.66
N PRO A 422 -15.30 -14.80 13.22
CA PRO A 422 -15.41 -14.59 14.66
C PRO A 422 -16.71 -15.22 15.19
N ASP A 423 -16.58 -15.88 16.33
CA ASP A 423 -17.72 -16.34 17.10
C ASP A 423 -18.24 -15.16 17.93
N TYR A 424 -19.39 -14.61 17.52
CA TYR A 424 -19.97 -13.42 18.15
C TYR A 424 -20.59 -13.69 19.53
N PRO A 425 -21.29 -14.83 19.76
CA PRO A 425 -21.72 -15.23 21.09
C PRO A 425 -20.60 -15.52 22.09
N ALA A 426 -19.46 -16.02 21.63
CA ALA A 426 -18.36 -16.41 22.51
C ALA A 426 -17.61 -15.18 23.06
N MET A 427 -17.58 -15.06 24.40
CA MET A 427 -16.89 -13.97 25.12
C MET A 427 -15.47 -14.34 25.57
N ASP A 428 -14.97 -15.50 25.18
CA ASP A 428 -13.65 -16.02 25.56
C ASP A 428 -12.49 -15.35 24.81
N ASP A 429 -12.75 -14.84 23.61
CA ASP A 429 -11.74 -14.19 22.78
C ASP A 429 -11.72 -12.65 22.99
N PRO A 430 -10.65 -12.10 23.61
CA PRO A 430 -10.55 -10.67 23.90
C PRO A 430 -10.27 -9.80 22.67
N ARG A 431 -9.92 -10.40 21.51
CA ARG A 431 -9.58 -9.66 20.30
C ARG A 431 -10.82 -8.93 19.76
N PRO A 432 -10.76 -7.62 19.46
CA PRO A 432 -11.94 -6.89 19.00
C PRO A 432 -12.38 -7.34 17.60
N VAL A 433 -13.69 -7.35 17.36
CA VAL A 433 -14.26 -7.44 16.00
C VAL A 433 -14.54 -6.03 15.50
N TRP A 434 -14.20 -5.76 14.24
CA TRP A 434 -14.42 -4.45 13.62
C TRP A 434 -15.12 -4.57 12.26
N ASP A 435 -15.73 -3.47 11.84
CA ASP A 435 -16.41 -3.30 10.56
C ASP A 435 -16.15 -1.88 10.01
N TRP A 436 -16.37 -1.68 8.70
CA TRP A 436 -16.08 -0.40 8.06
C TRP A 436 -16.96 0.76 8.57
N ARG A 437 -18.19 0.48 9.02
CA ARG A 437 -19.09 1.50 9.58
C ARG A 437 -18.51 2.03 10.90
N ARG A 438 -18.05 1.15 11.79
CA ARG A 438 -17.35 1.52 13.02
C ARG A 438 -16.07 2.30 12.72
N VAL A 439 -15.24 1.82 11.79
CA VAL A 439 -13.98 2.46 11.39
C VAL A 439 -14.20 3.90 10.94
N VAL A 440 -15.17 4.14 10.06
CA VAL A 440 -15.42 5.48 9.54
C VAL A 440 -16.09 6.39 10.57
N ASN A 441 -17.08 5.89 11.32
CA ASN A 441 -17.81 6.70 12.30
C ASN A 441 -16.95 7.11 13.51
N GLN A 442 -16.07 6.21 13.97
CA GLN A 442 -15.15 6.47 15.08
C GLN A 442 -13.78 7.01 14.61
N ARG A 443 -13.63 7.25 13.32
CA ARG A 443 -12.40 7.73 12.66
C ARG A 443 -11.16 6.83 12.85
N LEU A 444 -11.33 5.53 13.08
CA LEU A 444 -10.25 4.61 13.42
C LEU A 444 -9.12 4.56 12.37
N VAL A 445 -7.95 4.08 12.80
CA VAL A 445 -6.80 3.82 11.93
C VAL A 445 -6.62 2.31 11.80
N VAL A 446 -6.81 1.77 10.60
CA VAL A 446 -6.73 0.33 10.33
C VAL A 446 -5.47 0.01 9.55
N TYR A 447 -4.66 -0.91 10.07
CA TYR A 447 -3.57 -1.54 9.32
C TYR A 447 -3.94 -2.97 8.96
N VAL A 448 -3.86 -3.31 7.68
CA VAL A 448 -4.19 -4.63 7.12
C VAL A 448 -2.93 -5.24 6.51
N GLY A 449 -2.32 -6.20 7.18
CA GLY A 449 -1.23 -7.03 6.65
C GLY A 449 -1.76 -8.35 6.09
N LEU A 450 -1.71 -8.54 4.77
CA LEU A 450 -2.27 -9.74 4.12
C LEU A 450 -1.28 -10.91 4.00
N ASP A 451 0.00 -10.71 4.30
CA ASP A 451 1.03 -11.75 4.23
C ASP A 451 1.03 -12.56 2.91
N ALA A 452 0.85 -11.86 1.78
CA ALA A 452 0.68 -12.47 0.46
C ALA A 452 1.91 -13.20 -0.07
N LEU A 453 3.08 -13.01 0.57
CA LEU A 453 4.29 -13.76 0.24
C LEU A 453 4.24 -15.20 0.80
N SER A 454 3.52 -15.41 1.90
CA SER A 454 3.34 -16.72 2.53
C SER A 454 2.18 -17.49 1.90
N ASP A 455 1.02 -16.84 1.72
CA ASP A 455 -0.17 -17.45 1.10
C ASP A 455 -0.90 -16.45 0.19
N ALA A 456 -0.46 -16.35 -1.05
CA ALA A 456 -1.05 -15.45 -2.04
C ALA A 456 -2.55 -15.71 -2.32
N PRO A 457 -3.03 -16.96 -2.44
CA PRO A 457 -4.46 -17.25 -2.60
C PRO A 457 -5.32 -16.73 -1.43
N VAL A 458 -4.92 -17.00 -0.18
CA VAL A 458 -5.66 -16.53 1.01
C VAL A 458 -5.63 -15.00 1.09
N ALA A 459 -4.45 -14.39 0.89
CA ALA A 459 -4.30 -12.94 0.87
C ALA A 459 -5.21 -12.27 -0.18
N ALA A 460 -5.27 -12.83 -1.39
CA ALA A 460 -6.12 -12.31 -2.47
C ALA A 460 -7.61 -12.44 -2.14
N ALA A 461 -8.02 -13.58 -1.58
CA ALA A 461 -9.40 -13.81 -1.17
C ALA A 461 -9.85 -12.83 -0.05
N VAL A 462 -9.06 -12.72 1.01
CA VAL A 462 -9.34 -11.82 2.14
C VAL A 462 -9.34 -10.36 1.68
N GLY A 463 -8.32 -9.95 0.92
CA GLY A 463 -8.22 -8.59 0.38
C GLY A 463 -9.40 -8.23 -0.52
N ASN A 464 -9.78 -9.12 -1.45
CA ASN A 464 -10.94 -8.91 -2.31
C ASN A 464 -12.25 -8.82 -1.51
N SER A 465 -12.43 -9.66 -0.48
CA SER A 465 -13.60 -9.60 0.38
C SER A 465 -13.67 -8.27 1.15
N MET A 466 -12.53 -7.81 1.69
CA MET A 466 -12.43 -6.52 2.41
C MET A 466 -12.74 -5.33 1.49
N PHE A 467 -12.17 -5.30 0.28
CA PHE A 467 -12.44 -4.23 -0.68
C PHE A 467 -13.89 -4.25 -1.15
N ALA A 468 -14.47 -5.42 -1.42
CA ALA A 468 -15.87 -5.54 -1.80
C ALA A 468 -16.82 -5.04 -0.70
N ASP A 469 -16.51 -5.34 0.57
CA ASP A 469 -17.25 -4.80 1.71
C ASP A 469 -17.10 -3.28 1.85
N LEU A 470 -15.87 -2.75 1.69
CA LEU A 470 -15.62 -1.32 1.73
C LEU A 470 -16.33 -0.57 0.60
N VAL A 471 -16.36 -1.14 -0.62
CA VAL A 471 -17.09 -0.59 -1.76
C VAL A 471 -18.60 -0.60 -1.51
N SER A 472 -19.14 -1.69 -0.93
CA SER A 472 -20.55 -1.77 -0.56
C SER A 472 -20.91 -0.69 0.47
N TYR A 473 -20.11 -0.55 1.52
CA TYR A 473 -20.28 0.51 2.51
C TYR A 473 -20.19 1.91 1.90
N ALA A 474 -19.25 2.13 0.98
CA ALA A 474 -19.14 3.42 0.28
C ALA A 474 -20.40 3.72 -0.56
N GLY A 475 -20.97 2.73 -1.24
CA GLY A 475 -22.21 2.88 -2.02
C GLY A 475 -23.48 3.04 -1.18
N GLU A 476 -23.45 2.68 0.11
CA GLU A 476 -24.53 3.02 1.05
C GLU A 476 -24.45 4.50 1.48
N ARG A 477 -23.23 5.01 1.64
CA ARG A 477 -22.97 6.34 2.21
C ARG A 477 -23.12 7.48 1.20
N TYR A 478 -22.75 7.25 -0.05
CA TYR A 478 -22.73 8.22 -1.15
C TYR A 478 -23.72 7.81 -2.24
#